data_AF-A0A943X9Q5-F1
#
_entry.id   AF-A0A943X9Q5-F1
#
_cell.length_a   1.000
_cell.length_b   1.000
_cell.length_c   1.000
_cell.angle_alpha   90.00
_cell.angle_beta   90.00
_cell.angle_gamma   90.00
#
_symmetry.space_group_name_H-M   'P 1'
#
loop_
_entity.id
_entity.type
_entity.pdbx_description
1 polymer ?
#
loop_
_entity_poly.entity_id
_entity_poly.type
_entity_poly.pdbx_seq_one_letter_code
_entity_poly.pdbx_strand_id
1 'polypeptide(L)'
;MNEISEIKEYAKRNSIPIVMDKGGEFICQTIRERGCKKILEIGSAIGYSSINFANISPDIYVRTIEIDIDRYSRAVDNIRNCGLEDRIKITNEDALDAKVDEKFDLIFIDAAKAQYEKFFEKYKHNLSENGVIITDNLFFHGMVENPELTHNYSTIKLLRKIRKFVSFLQLNPEFKTTINNIGDGVSLSMLNPDFIQPEFKAVTESADEKIAREIKYGHKIYSVLENGKNTGIFSYYKKEDYLVIGLADFFDRDRIEITLRNMLMLVRKDAIANSMHLIKIKLPPEYRFDGIKESGLKPETDGFYIHKL
;
A
#
# COMPACT_ATOMS: atom_id res chain seq x y z
N MET A 1 33.92 -11.74 18.75
CA MET A 1 32.84 -10.73 18.63
C MET A 1 31.63 -11.44 18.05
N ASN A 2 30.42 -10.99 18.36
CA ASN A 2 29.19 -11.55 17.77
C ASN A 2 29.17 -11.20 16.26
N GLU A 3 28.92 -12.14 15.36
CA GLU A 3 28.95 -11.90 13.90
C GLU A 3 28.05 -10.71 13.49
N ILE A 4 26.92 -10.52 14.20
CA ILE A 4 25.99 -9.40 13.97
C ILE A 4 26.64 -8.03 14.27
N SER A 5 27.48 -7.94 15.30
CA SER A 5 28.18 -6.71 15.65
C SER A 5 29.17 -6.30 14.56
N GLU A 6 29.85 -7.28 13.93
CA GLU A 6 30.79 -7.03 12.84
C GLU A 6 30.07 -6.52 11.59
N ILE A 7 28.89 -7.07 11.28
CA ILE A 7 28.03 -6.59 10.19
C ILE A 7 27.60 -5.14 10.44
N LYS A 8 27.19 -4.81 11.68
CA LYS A 8 26.80 -3.44 12.06
C LYS A 8 27.97 -2.46 11.96
N GLU A 9 29.15 -2.84 12.42
CA GLU A 9 30.36 -2.02 12.29
C GLU A 9 30.78 -1.84 10.83
N TYR A 10 30.65 -2.88 10.01
CA TYR A 10 30.89 -2.80 8.57
C TYR A 10 29.91 -1.82 7.91
N ALA A 11 28.61 -1.90 8.22
CA ALA A 11 27.61 -0.97 7.70
C ALA A 11 27.96 0.48 8.06
N LYS A 12 28.32 0.73 9.31
CA LYS A 12 28.72 2.05 9.80
C LYS A 12 29.96 2.59 9.07
N ARG A 13 31.01 1.77 8.93
CA ARG A 13 32.26 2.17 8.25
C ARG A 13 32.05 2.50 6.78
N ASN A 14 31.14 1.78 6.11
CA ASN A 14 30.87 1.93 4.68
C ASN A 14 29.64 2.79 4.38
N SER A 15 29.05 3.44 5.40
CA SER A 15 27.85 4.27 5.25
C SER A 15 26.69 3.56 4.56
N ILE A 16 26.52 2.26 4.85
CA ILE A 16 25.40 1.47 4.34
C ILE A 16 24.23 1.64 5.33
N PRO A 17 23.07 2.14 4.87
CA PRO A 17 21.91 2.28 5.72
C PRO A 17 21.42 0.89 6.14
N ILE A 18 21.22 0.72 7.44
CA ILE A 18 20.58 -0.44 8.06
C ILE A 18 19.50 0.05 9.02
N VAL A 19 18.55 -0.81 9.35
CA VAL A 19 17.50 -0.54 10.34
C VAL A 19 18.11 0.02 11.63
N MET A 20 17.51 1.10 12.15
CA MET A 20 17.97 1.74 13.39
C MET A 20 17.66 0.86 14.60
N ASP A 21 18.49 0.95 15.65
CA ASP A 21 18.38 0.09 16.84
C ASP A 21 16.96 0.04 17.43
N LYS A 22 16.33 1.21 17.68
CA LYS A 22 14.97 1.26 18.22
C LYS A 22 13.91 0.70 17.26
N GLY A 23 14.04 0.95 15.96
CA GLY A 23 13.11 0.43 14.94
C GLY A 23 13.24 -1.08 14.81
N GLY A 24 14.47 -1.58 14.74
CA GLY A 24 14.79 -3.00 14.68
C GLY A 24 14.33 -3.76 15.93
N GLU A 25 14.53 -3.20 17.12
CA GLU A 25 14.03 -3.75 18.38
C GLU A 25 12.51 -3.88 18.39
N PHE A 26 11.80 -2.84 17.96
CA PHE A 26 10.34 -2.86 17.84
C PHE A 26 9.85 -3.93 16.86
N ILE A 27 10.50 -4.08 15.71
CA ILE A 27 10.16 -5.12 14.73
C ILE A 27 10.40 -6.51 15.33
N CYS A 28 11.55 -6.72 15.96
CA CYS A 28 11.88 -7.99 16.62
C CYS A 28 10.90 -8.33 17.75
N GLN A 29 10.49 -7.33 18.54
CA GLN A 29 9.46 -7.50 19.56
C GLN A 29 8.11 -7.87 18.93
N THR A 30 7.71 -7.19 17.86
CA THR A 30 6.47 -7.49 17.12
C THR A 30 6.48 -8.93 16.59
N ILE A 31 7.60 -9.40 16.03
CA ILE A 31 7.77 -10.78 15.56
C ILE A 31 7.55 -11.77 16.71
N ARG A 32 8.14 -11.51 17.88
CA ARG A 32 8.01 -12.38 19.07
C ARG A 32 6.57 -12.43 19.58
N GLU A 33 5.96 -11.26 19.79
CA GLU A 33 4.62 -11.14 20.38
C GLU A 33 3.53 -11.73 19.48
N ARG A 34 3.69 -11.62 18.16
CA ARG A 34 2.75 -12.18 17.18
C ARG A 34 3.08 -13.60 16.75
N GLY A 35 4.24 -14.13 17.16
CA GLY A 35 4.69 -15.45 16.75
C GLY A 35 4.90 -15.59 15.24
N CYS A 36 5.32 -14.53 14.54
CA CYS A 36 5.55 -14.55 13.09
C CYS A 36 6.64 -15.57 12.73
N LYS A 37 6.40 -16.42 11.72
CA LYS A 37 7.32 -17.48 11.28
C LYS A 37 7.80 -17.28 9.84
N LYS A 38 6.91 -16.89 8.93
CA LYS A 38 7.28 -16.55 7.54
C LYS A 38 7.36 -15.04 7.38
N ILE A 39 8.55 -14.55 7.01
CA ILE A 39 8.83 -13.12 6.86
C ILE A 39 9.24 -12.84 5.42
N LEU A 40 8.61 -11.83 4.80
CA LEU A 40 9.05 -11.25 3.53
C LEU A 40 9.68 -9.88 3.81
N GLU A 41 10.90 -9.66 3.38
CA GLU A 41 11.61 -8.40 3.47
C GLU A 41 11.85 -7.82 2.07
N ILE A 42 11.49 -6.55 1.91
CA ILE A 42 11.74 -5.77 0.69
C ILE A 42 12.87 -4.79 1.00
N GLY A 43 14.06 -5.05 0.46
CA GLY A 43 15.30 -4.35 0.77
C GLY A 43 16.11 -5.08 1.84
N SER A 44 17.13 -5.84 1.44
CA SER A 44 17.99 -6.58 2.37
C SER A 44 19.17 -5.75 2.88
N ALA A 45 19.60 -4.75 2.11
CA ALA A 45 20.91 -4.16 2.21
C ALA A 45 21.97 -5.27 2.34
N ILE A 46 22.70 -5.32 3.45
CA ILE A 46 23.72 -6.35 3.71
C ILE A 46 23.21 -7.51 4.59
N GLY A 47 21.90 -7.74 4.64
CA GLY A 47 21.26 -8.87 5.34
C GLY A 47 21.09 -8.69 6.85
N TYR A 48 21.39 -7.51 7.40
CA TYR A 48 21.44 -7.28 8.86
C TYR A 48 20.08 -7.57 9.54
N SER A 49 18.99 -7.00 9.03
CA SER A 49 17.63 -7.21 9.57
C SER A 49 17.17 -8.66 9.40
N SER A 50 17.30 -9.22 8.20
CA SER A 50 17.04 -10.64 7.92
C SER A 50 17.70 -11.60 8.91
N ILE A 51 18.99 -11.39 9.20
CA ILE A 51 19.77 -12.20 10.17
C ILE A 51 19.20 -12.03 11.59
N ASN A 52 18.90 -10.79 12.00
CA ASN A 52 18.28 -10.54 13.31
C ASN A 52 16.91 -11.24 13.43
N PHE A 53 16.08 -11.20 12.38
CA PHE A 53 14.77 -11.86 12.39
C PHE A 53 14.89 -13.37 12.50
N ALA A 54 15.77 -14.00 11.71
CA ALA A 54 16.00 -15.44 11.77
C ALA A 54 16.58 -15.88 13.13
N ASN A 55 17.35 -15.03 13.81
CA ASN A 55 17.90 -15.34 15.13
C ASN A 55 16.89 -15.22 16.28
N ILE A 56 15.67 -14.73 16.04
CA ILE A 56 14.62 -14.70 17.07
C ILE A 56 14.19 -16.12 17.45
N SER A 57 14.09 -17.03 16.47
CA SER A 57 13.64 -18.42 16.69
C SER A 57 14.07 -19.32 15.51
N PRO A 58 14.44 -20.60 15.75
CA PRO A 58 14.90 -21.51 14.69
C PRO A 58 13.84 -21.85 13.63
N ASP A 59 12.57 -21.66 13.92
CA ASP A 59 11.44 -21.92 13.02
C ASP A 59 11.06 -20.71 12.15
N ILE A 60 11.79 -19.60 12.26
CA ILE A 60 11.61 -18.44 11.39
C ILE A 60 12.32 -18.66 10.05
N TYR A 61 11.57 -18.41 8.99
CA TYR A 61 12.03 -18.35 7.61
C TYR A 61 11.88 -16.92 7.08
N VAL A 62 12.95 -16.40 6.47
CA VAL A 62 12.98 -15.06 5.87
C VAL A 62 13.23 -15.19 4.37
N ARG A 63 12.35 -14.58 3.57
CA ARG A 63 12.60 -14.29 2.17
C ARG A 63 12.91 -12.81 2.03
N THR A 64 14.05 -12.47 1.44
CA THR A 64 14.48 -11.08 1.29
C THR A 64 14.88 -10.77 -0.15
N ILE A 65 14.58 -9.57 -0.63
CA ILE A 65 14.80 -9.15 -2.01
C ILE A 65 15.70 -7.90 -2.01
N GLU A 66 16.80 -7.94 -2.74
CA GLU A 66 17.74 -6.81 -2.86
C GLU A 66 18.12 -6.58 -4.32
N ILE A 67 17.94 -5.35 -4.79
CA ILE A 67 18.19 -4.99 -6.19
C ILE A 67 19.68 -4.70 -6.44
N ASP A 68 20.37 -4.13 -5.45
CA ASP A 68 21.77 -3.74 -5.57
C ASP A 68 22.68 -4.97 -5.45
N ILE A 69 23.43 -5.27 -6.52
CA ILE A 69 24.22 -6.49 -6.63
C ILE A 69 25.35 -6.58 -5.58
N ASP A 70 25.94 -5.44 -5.20
CA ASP A 70 27.04 -5.40 -4.24
C ASP A 70 26.52 -5.67 -2.82
N ARG A 71 25.39 -5.05 -2.48
CA ARG A 71 24.68 -5.29 -1.22
C ARG A 71 24.17 -6.72 -1.14
N TYR A 72 23.56 -7.22 -2.21
CA TYR A 72 23.14 -8.62 -2.36
C TYR A 72 24.30 -9.59 -2.10
N SER A 73 25.43 -9.41 -2.78
CA SER A 73 26.59 -10.28 -2.62
C SER A 73 27.09 -10.29 -1.18
N ARG A 74 27.15 -9.11 -0.55
CA ARG A 74 27.55 -9.02 0.86
C ARG A 74 26.53 -9.66 1.80
N ALA A 75 25.24 -9.51 1.54
CA ALA A 75 24.18 -10.15 2.32
C ALA A 75 24.28 -11.68 2.22
N VAL A 76 24.53 -12.24 1.03
CA VAL A 76 24.78 -13.68 0.85
C VAL A 76 25.94 -14.16 1.73
N ASP A 77 27.07 -13.45 1.71
CA ASP A 77 28.23 -13.82 2.54
C ASP A 77 27.93 -13.72 4.04
N ASN A 78 27.24 -12.66 4.47
CA ASN A 78 26.85 -12.48 5.87
C ASN A 78 25.90 -13.59 6.34
N ILE A 79 24.90 -13.94 5.53
CA ILE A 79 23.94 -15.02 5.81
C ILE A 79 24.69 -16.37 5.96
N ARG A 80 25.64 -16.65 5.06
CA ARG A 80 26.49 -17.83 5.12
C ARG A 80 27.36 -17.88 6.36
N ASN A 81 28.04 -16.77 6.68
CA ASN A 81 28.92 -16.69 7.84
C ASN A 81 28.15 -16.88 9.16
N CYS A 82 26.88 -16.48 9.22
CA CYS A 82 26.00 -16.75 10.35
C CYS A 82 25.37 -18.15 10.35
N GLY A 83 25.60 -18.98 9.32
CA GLY A 83 25.02 -20.32 9.20
C GLY A 83 23.50 -20.32 9.00
N LEU A 84 22.96 -19.32 8.30
CA LEU A 84 21.51 -19.09 8.15
C LEU A 84 20.98 -19.36 6.73
N GLU A 85 21.78 -19.93 5.83
CA GLU A 85 21.41 -20.17 4.42
C GLU A 85 20.14 -21.04 4.26
N ASP A 86 19.87 -21.96 5.19
CA ASP A 86 18.67 -22.81 5.17
C ASP A 86 17.39 -22.07 5.56
N ARG A 87 17.52 -20.88 6.18
CA ARG A 87 16.40 -20.12 6.76
C ARG A 87 16.23 -18.73 6.16
N ILE A 88 17.24 -18.20 5.48
CA ILE A 88 17.20 -16.91 4.79
C ILE A 88 17.42 -17.12 3.30
N LYS A 89 16.37 -16.90 2.51
CA LYS A 89 16.41 -16.93 1.05
C LYS A 89 16.52 -15.51 0.52
N ILE A 90 17.66 -15.15 -0.04
CA ILE A 90 17.87 -13.85 -0.69
C ILE A 90 17.84 -13.97 -2.22
N THR A 91 17.18 -13.03 -2.90
CA THR A 91 17.19 -12.91 -4.37
C THR A 91 17.71 -11.53 -4.82
N ASN A 92 18.39 -11.51 -5.98
CA ASN A 92 18.83 -10.29 -6.64
C ASN A 92 17.90 -9.94 -7.80
N GLU A 93 16.92 -9.07 -7.54
CA GLU A 93 15.93 -8.64 -8.52
C GLU A 93 15.23 -7.36 -8.06
N ASP A 94 14.52 -6.67 -8.96
CA ASP A 94 13.61 -5.59 -8.57
C ASP A 94 12.40 -6.22 -7.87
N ALA A 95 12.10 -5.76 -6.65
CA ALA A 95 10.93 -6.20 -5.91
C ALA A 95 9.61 -5.91 -6.67
N LEU A 96 9.54 -4.90 -7.54
CA LEU A 96 8.36 -4.69 -8.39
C LEU A 96 8.18 -5.77 -9.46
N ASP A 97 9.23 -6.48 -9.84
CA ASP A 97 9.19 -7.57 -10.83
C ASP A 97 9.15 -8.96 -10.17
N ALA A 98 9.57 -9.06 -8.91
CA ALA A 98 9.66 -10.32 -8.19
C ALA A 98 8.32 -11.04 -8.08
N LYS A 99 8.34 -12.36 -8.32
CA LYS A 99 7.17 -13.23 -8.16
C LYS A 99 7.19 -13.92 -6.82
N VAL A 100 6.12 -13.71 -6.06
CA VAL A 100 5.95 -14.24 -4.71
C VAL A 100 4.55 -14.84 -4.63
N ASP A 101 4.48 -16.16 -4.56
CA ASP A 101 3.22 -16.93 -4.55
C ASP A 101 2.90 -17.53 -3.16
N GLU A 102 3.56 -17.01 -2.12
CA GLU A 102 3.44 -17.47 -0.74
C GLU A 102 2.79 -16.42 0.17
N LYS A 103 2.27 -16.89 1.31
CA LYS A 103 1.77 -16.06 2.39
C LYS A 103 2.81 -15.87 3.48
N PHE A 104 2.83 -14.68 4.09
CA PHE A 104 3.77 -14.29 5.14
C PHE A 104 3.03 -13.73 6.35
N ASP A 105 3.55 -14.05 7.53
CA ASP A 105 3.07 -13.54 8.80
C ASP A 105 3.58 -12.11 9.06
N LEU A 106 4.71 -11.76 8.44
CA LEU A 106 5.23 -10.40 8.44
C LEU A 106 5.74 -10.02 7.05
N ILE A 107 5.37 -8.82 6.59
CA ILE A 107 5.98 -8.18 5.42
C ILE A 107 6.67 -6.91 5.88
N PHE A 108 7.99 -6.84 5.73
CA PHE A 108 8.81 -5.69 6.09
C PHE A 108 9.19 -4.92 4.82
N ILE A 109 8.82 -3.65 4.77
CA ILE A 109 9.14 -2.75 3.65
C ILE A 109 10.21 -1.76 4.14
N ASP A 110 11.45 -1.96 3.71
CA ASP A 110 12.57 -1.04 3.92
C ASP A 110 13.41 -0.89 2.63
N ALA A 111 12.70 -0.60 1.54
CA ALA A 111 13.31 -0.36 0.24
C ALA A 111 12.84 0.97 -0.34
N ALA A 112 13.77 1.71 -0.96
CA ALA A 112 13.51 2.86 -1.83
C ALA A 112 12.23 3.64 -1.46
N LYS A 113 12.30 4.48 -0.42
CA LYS A 113 11.22 5.33 0.14
C LYS A 113 10.24 5.94 -0.88
N ALA A 114 10.70 6.20 -2.10
CA ALA A 114 9.90 6.69 -3.22
C ALA A 114 8.88 5.69 -3.81
N GLN A 115 8.93 4.41 -3.44
CA GLN A 115 8.15 3.30 -3.98
C GLN A 115 7.33 2.55 -2.92
N TYR A 116 7.32 2.98 -1.66
CA TYR A 116 6.60 2.32 -0.56
C TYR A 116 5.15 1.95 -0.91
N GLU A 117 4.37 2.89 -1.49
CA GLU A 117 2.98 2.63 -1.92
C GLU A 117 2.89 1.48 -2.94
N LYS A 118 3.84 1.40 -3.88
CA LYS A 118 3.86 0.33 -4.90
C LYS A 118 4.20 -1.02 -4.30
N PHE A 119 5.18 -1.07 -3.40
CA PHE A 119 5.53 -2.30 -2.69
C PHE A 119 4.39 -2.78 -1.80
N PHE A 120 3.76 -1.87 -1.06
CA PHE A 120 2.59 -2.18 -0.24
C PHE A 120 1.46 -2.77 -1.09
N GLU A 121 1.06 -2.10 -2.17
CA GLU A 121 0.02 -2.58 -3.07
C GLU A 121 0.36 -3.92 -3.75
N LYS A 122 1.63 -4.15 -4.09
CA LYS A 122 2.06 -5.41 -4.69
C LYS A 122 1.98 -6.57 -3.69
N TYR A 123 2.49 -6.37 -2.48
CA TYR A 123 2.69 -7.46 -1.52
C TYR A 123 1.58 -7.59 -0.48
N LYS A 124 0.60 -6.67 -0.41
CA LYS A 124 -0.54 -6.79 0.53
C LYS A 124 -1.28 -8.13 0.40
N HIS A 125 -1.36 -8.67 -0.81
CA HIS A 125 -1.99 -9.96 -1.08
C HIS A 125 -1.14 -11.17 -0.68
N ASN A 126 0.13 -10.98 -0.35
CA ASN A 126 1.00 -11.99 0.24
C ASN A 126 0.89 -12.02 1.78
N LEU A 127 0.07 -11.19 2.40
CA LEU A 127 -0.13 -11.22 3.84
C LEU A 127 -1.06 -12.36 4.26
N SER A 128 -0.67 -13.07 5.32
CA SER A 128 -1.55 -14.00 6.05
C SER A 128 -2.69 -13.25 6.74
N GLU A 129 -3.79 -13.93 7.06
CA GLU A 129 -4.98 -13.34 7.71
C GLU A 129 -4.66 -12.59 9.02
N ASN A 130 -3.75 -13.15 9.82
CA ASN A 130 -3.28 -12.54 11.08
C ASN A 130 -1.91 -11.83 10.92
N GLY A 131 -1.48 -11.64 9.67
CA GLY A 131 -0.17 -11.08 9.37
C GLY A 131 -0.10 -9.58 9.63
N VAL A 132 1.12 -9.07 9.62
CA VAL A 132 1.41 -7.64 9.80
C VAL A 132 2.35 -7.11 8.73
N ILE A 133 2.03 -5.93 8.18
CA ILE A 133 2.95 -5.18 7.32
C ILE A 133 3.61 -4.10 8.17
N ILE A 134 4.94 -4.04 8.14
CA ILE A 134 5.72 -3.00 8.81
C ILE A 134 6.48 -2.19 7.76
N THR A 135 6.44 -0.87 7.88
CA THR A 135 7.25 0.05 7.04
C THR A 135 8.03 1.00 7.94
N ASP A 136 9.35 1.07 7.75
CA ASP A 136 10.25 1.92 8.55
C ASP A 136 10.52 3.28 7.88
N ASN A 137 11.14 4.19 8.63
CA ASN A 137 11.60 5.53 8.25
C ASN A 137 10.52 6.48 7.72
N LEU A 138 9.32 6.47 8.33
CA LEU A 138 8.20 7.32 7.92
C LEU A 138 8.34 8.79 8.31
N PHE A 139 9.22 9.15 9.24
CA PHE A 139 9.46 10.53 9.70
C PHE A 139 10.72 11.15 9.12
N PHE A 140 11.59 10.35 8.49
CA PHE A 140 12.81 10.79 7.80
C PHE A 140 13.60 11.85 8.60
N HIS A 141 14.03 11.49 9.81
CA HIS A 141 14.74 12.39 10.75
C HIS A 141 13.97 13.68 11.10
N GLY A 142 12.64 13.63 11.20
CA GLY A 142 11.80 14.78 11.54
C GLY A 142 11.59 15.79 10.40
N MET A 143 12.18 15.55 9.22
CA MET A 143 12.02 16.42 8.05
C MET A 143 10.62 16.31 7.41
N VAL A 144 9.91 15.22 7.67
CA VAL A 144 8.50 15.08 7.24
C VAL A 144 7.60 16.07 7.97
N GLU A 145 7.90 16.42 9.21
CA GLU A 145 7.16 17.42 9.98
C GLU A 145 7.70 18.83 9.73
N ASN A 146 9.01 18.95 9.47
CA ASN A 146 9.70 20.22 9.28
C ASN A 146 10.36 20.27 7.88
N PRO A 147 9.58 20.46 6.80
CA PRO A 147 10.11 20.44 5.43
C PRO A 147 11.07 21.60 5.16
N GLU A 148 11.02 22.65 5.98
CA GLU A 148 11.89 23.83 5.91
C GLU A 148 13.35 23.53 6.30
N LEU A 149 13.61 22.36 6.90
CA LEU A 149 14.96 21.89 7.23
C LEU A 149 15.78 21.49 6.00
N THR A 150 15.19 21.46 4.80
CA THR A 150 15.92 21.14 3.56
C THR A 150 15.53 22.07 2.41
N HIS A 151 16.56 22.54 1.70
CA HIS A 151 16.41 23.33 0.47
C HIS A 151 16.69 22.49 -0.79
N ASN A 152 16.97 21.18 -0.62
CA ASN A 152 17.27 20.28 -1.73
C ASN A 152 15.98 19.78 -2.38
N TYR A 153 15.80 20.09 -3.67
CA TYR A 153 14.59 19.73 -4.42
C TYR A 153 14.30 18.21 -4.43
N SER A 154 15.33 17.38 -4.55
CA SER A 154 15.18 15.92 -4.53
C SER A 154 14.70 15.42 -3.16
N THR A 155 15.21 15.99 -2.07
CA THR A 155 14.73 15.70 -0.72
C THR A 155 13.29 16.15 -0.53
N ILE A 156 12.92 17.34 -0.99
CA ILE A 156 11.52 17.83 -0.94
C ILE A 156 10.57 16.88 -1.68
N LYS A 157 10.97 16.39 -2.87
CA LYS A 157 10.18 15.42 -3.63
C LYS A 157 10.03 14.09 -2.89
N LEU A 158 11.06 13.64 -2.19
CA LEU A 158 11.00 12.45 -1.35
C LEU A 158 10.03 12.64 -0.18
N LEU A 159 10.11 13.76 0.53
CA LEU A 159 9.21 14.07 1.65
C LEU A 159 7.74 14.09 1.23
N ARG A 160 7.42 14.65 0.05
CA ARG A 160 6.06 14.60 -0.51
C ARG A 160 5.57 13.17 -0.73
N LYS A 161 6.43 12.28 -1.23
CA LYS A 161 6.09 10.86 -1.42
C LYS A 161 5.87 10.14 -0.09
N ILE A 162 6.70 10.39 0.91
CA ILE A 162 6.53 9.81 2.25
C ILE A 162 5.22 10.28 2.88
N ARG A 163 4.91 11.58 2.80
CA ARG A 163 3.62 12.13 3.27
C ARG A 163 2.43 11.49 2.56
N LYS A 164 2.50 11.37 1.23
CA LYS A 164 1.46 10.69 0.45
C LYS A 164 1.27 9.24 0.92
N PHE A 165 2.37 8.53 1.17
CA PHE A 165 2.32 7.16 1.66
C PHE A 165 1.72 7.07 3.08
N VAL A 166 2.08 7.97 3.99
CA VAL A 166 1.47 8.07 5.33
C VAL A 166 -0.04 8.31 5.23
N SER A 167 -0.48 9.24 4.37
CA SER A 167 -1.90 9.47 4.11
C SER A 167 -2.58 8.25 3.50
N PHE A 168 -1.93 7.55 2.57
CA PHE A 168 -2.42 6.28 2.02
C PHE A 168 -2.64 5.25 3.13
N LEU A 169 -1.67 5.05 4.03
CA LEU A 169 -1.79 4.11 5.15
C LEU A 169 -2.92 4.47 6.13
N GLN A 170 -3.12 5.76 6.42
CA GLN A 170 -4.16 6.24 7.33
C GLN A 170 -5.58 6.16 6.74
N LEU A 171 -5.70 6.29 5.43
CA LEU A 171 -6.98 6.29 4.71
C LEU A 171 -7.32 4.94 4.08
N ASN A 172 -6.40 3.97 4.10
CA ASN A 172 -6.62 2.64 3.54
C ASN A 172 -7.61 1.84 4.41
N PRO A 173 -8.84 1.54 3.93
CA PRO A 173 -9.84 0.85 4.74
C PRO A 173 -9.57 -0.65 4.86
N GLU A 174 -8.78 -1.24 3.94
CA GLU A 174 -8.39 -2.65 3.98
C GLU A 174 -7.50 -2.97 5.18
N PHE A 175 -6.83 -1.94 5.74
CA PHE A 175 -5.85 -2.08 6.80
C PHE A 175 -6.13 -1.18 7.99
N LYS A 176 -6.03 -1.73 9.20
CA LYS A 176 -5.92 -0.95 10.42
C LYS A 176 -4.44 -0.63 10.64
N THR A 177 -4.07 0.64 10.46
CA THR A 177 -2.68 1.10 10.59
C THR A 177 -2.46 1.94 11.85
N THR A 178 -1.40 1.64 12.60
CA THR A 178 -0.83 2.54 13.61
C THR A 178 0.52 3.06 13.14
N ILE A 179 0.81 4.34 13.42
CA ILE A 179 2.11 4.96 13.14
C ILE A 179 2.75 5.30 14.48
N ASN A 180 3.90 4.71 14.76
CA ASN A 180 4.58 4.79 16.05
C ASN A 180 5.81 5.70 15.93
N ASN A 181 5.98 6.59 16.91
CA ASN A 181 7.17 7.45 17.01
C ASN A 181 8.34 6.73 17.68
N ILE A 182 8.78 5.66 17.02
CA ILE A 182 9.91 4.82 17.42
C ILE A 182 10.95 4.89 16.31
N GLY A 183 12.21 5.15 16.66
CA GLY A 183 13.27 5.36 15.66
C GLY A 183 12.96 6.56 14.76
N ASP A 184 12.95 6.34 13.45
CA ASP A 184 12.56 7.33 12.42
C ASP A 184 11.10 7.19 11.99
N GLY A 185 10.23 6.59 12.82
CA GLY A 185 8.81 6.41 12.54
C GLY A 185 8.52 5.08 11.83
N VAL A 186 7.77 4.22 12.51
CA VAL A 186 7.44 2.87 12.03
C VAL A 186 5.92 2.71 11.96
N SER A 187 5.37 2.28 10.82
CA SER A 187 3.97 1.87 10.74
C SER A 187 3.79 0.38 10.99
N LEU A 188 2.65 0.04 11.58
CA LEU A 188 2.17 -1.32 11.72
C LEU A 188 0.76 -1.39 11.11
N SER A 189 0.63 -2.10 10.00
CA SER A 189 -0.64 -2.28 9.27
C SER A 189 -1.09 -3.74 9.34
N MET A 190 -2.30 -3.97 9.84
CA MET A 190 -2.96 -5.28 9.87
C MET A 190 -4.19 -5.25 9.00
N LEU A 191 -4.62 -6.41 8.48
CA LEU A 191 -5.92 -6.51 7.84
C LEU A 191 -7.01 -5.99 8.79
N ASN A 192 -7.89 -5.16 8.25
CA ASN A 192 -9.04 -4.68 8.97
C ASN A 192 -10.14 -5.75 8.91
N PRO A 193 -10.48 -6.43 10.02
CA PRO A 193 -11.52 -7.47 10.00
C PRO A 193 -12.91 -6.91 9.70
N ASP A 194 -13.11 -5.60 9.92
CA ASP A 194 -14.36 -4.90 9.62
C ASP A 194 -14.41 -4.45 8.14
N PHE A 195 -13.33 -4.64 7.38
CA PHE A 195 -13.30 -4.32 5.97
C PHE A 195 -13.96 -5.43 5.17
N ILE A 196 -15.07 -5.08 4.51
CA ILE A 196 -15.71 -5.95 3.54
C ILE A 196 -15.31 -5.47 2.15
N GLN A 197 -14.58 -6.34 1.43
CA GLN A 197 -14.21 -6.07 0.04
C GLN A 197 -15.50 -5.96 -0.80
N PRO A 198 -15.71 -4.87 -1.53
CA PRO A 198 -16.87 -4.74 -2.41
C PRO A 198 -16.78 -5.80 -3.52
N GLU A 199 -17.86 -6.55 -3.74
CA GLU A 199 -17.96 -7.41 -4.92
C GLU A 199 -18.36 -6.57 -6.13
N PHE A 200 -17.50 -6.59 -7.15
CA PHE A 200 -17.78 -5.99 -8.44
C PHE A 200 -18.33 -7.06 -9.37
N LYS A 201 -19.54 -6.85 -9.89
CA LYS A 201 -20.05 -7.61 -11.03
C LYS A 201 -20.18 -6.66 -12.21
N ALA A 202 -19.34 -6.83 -13.22
CA ALA A 202 -19.56 -6.21 -14.51
C ALA A 202 -20.88 -6.74 -15.07
N VAL A 203 -21.87 -5.87 -15.23
CA VAL A 203 -23.16 -6.24 -15.82
C VAL A 203 -23.11 -5.85 -17.29
N THR A 204 -22.76 -6.79 -18.16
CA THR A 204 -23.05 -6.68 -19.60
C THR A 204 -24.36 -7.42 -19.85
N GLU A 205 -25.48 -6.84 -19.44
CA GLU A 205 -26.78 -7.29 -19.94
C GLU A 205 -27.14 -6.42 -21.14
N SER A 206 -27.21 -7.05 -22.31
CA SER A 206 -27.92 -6.49 -23.46
C SER A 206 -29.40 -6.34 -23.08
N ALA A 207 -29.79 -5.16 -22.61
CA ALA A 207 -31.18 -4.81 -22.36
C ALA A 207 -31.36 -3.28 -22.43
N ASP A 208 -31.46 -2.81 -23.68
CA ASP A 208 -32.45 -1.85 -24.20
C ASP A 208 -32.98 -0.78 -23.24
N GLU A 209 -32.87 0.50 -23.64
CA GLU A 209 -33.63 1.73 -23.31
C GLU A 209 -34.29 1.92 -21.92
N LYS A 210 -34.81 0.89 -21.26
CA LYS A 210 -35.33 0.82 -19.90
C LYS A 210 -34.33 1.28 -18.84
N ILE A 211 -33.08 0.84 -18.86
CA ILE A 211 -32.07 1.26 -17.86
C ILE A 211 -31.81 2.77 -17.99
N ALA A 212 -31.69 3.29 -19.22
CA ALA A 212 -31.52 4.71 -19.48
C ALA A 212 -32.77 5.55 -19.05
N ARG A 213 -33.98 4.98 -19.11
CA ARG A 213 -35.21 5.62 -18.60
C ARG A 213 -35.33 5.58 -17.07
N GLU A 214 -34.81 4.55 -16.40
CA GLU A 214 -34.80 4.45 -14.93
C GLU A 214 -33.74 5.41 -14.32
N ILE A 215 -32.58 5.56 -14.98
CA ILE A 215 -31.52 6.53 -14.61
C ILE A 215 -32.01 7.99 -14.67
N LYS A 216 -32.95 8.31 -15.57
CA LYS A 216 -33.56 9.66 -15.69
C LYS A 216 -34.27 10.14 -14.42
N TYR A 217 -34.57 9.24 -13.48
CA TYR A 217 -35.27 9.55 -12.23
C TYR A 217 -34.35 9.49 -10.97
N GLY A 218 -33.03 9.31 -11.15
CA GLY A 218 -32.04 9.30 -10.06
C GLY A 218 -31.42 10.67 -9.79
N HIS A 219 -31.18 10.99 -8.52
CA HIS A 219 -30.71 12.31 -8.07
C HIS A 219 -29.31 12.68 -8.63
N LYS A 220 -29.25 13.87 -9.25
CA LYS A 220 -28.10 14.71 -9.70
C LYS A 220 -27.04 14.08 -10.62
N ILE A 221 -26.88 14.72 -11.78
CA ILE A 221 -25.87 14.49 -12.83
C ILE A 221 -24.69 15.43 -12.57
N TYR A 222 -23.46 14.92 -12.55
CA TYR A 222 -22.23 15.73 -12.47
C TYR A 222 -21.37 15.49 -13.72
N SER A 223 -21.45 16.37 -14.73
CA SER A 223 -20.57 16.27 -15.91
C SER A 223 -19.30 17.10 -15.68
N VAL A 224 -18.14 16.45 -15.66
CA VAL A 224 -16.86 17.16 -15.80
C VAL A 224 -16.60 17.30 -17.30
N LEU A 225 -16.56 18.54 -17.78
CA LEU A 225 -16.20 18.86 -19.16
C LEU A 225 -14.74 19.28 -19.21
N GLU A 226 -13.91 18.52 -19.94
CA GLU A 226 -12.54 18.90 -20.26
C GLU A 226 -12.42 19.06 -21.78
N ASN A 227 -12.07 20.25 -22.25
CA ASN A 227 -12.02 20.60 -23.68
C ASN A 227 -13.30 20.28 -24.48
N GLY A 228 -14.48 20.45 -23.85
CA GLY A 228 -15.78 20.20 -24.48
C GLY A 228 -16.17 18.72 -24.57
N LYS A 229 -15.39 17.80 -23.97
CA LYS A 229 -15.70 16.37 -23.87
C LYS A 229 -16.04 16.01 -22.42
N ASN A 230 -17.01 15.10 -22.24
CA ASN A 230 -17.46 14.65 -20.92
C ASN A 230 -16.51 13.56 -20.39
N THR A 231 -15.80 13.84 -19.30
CA THR A 231 -14.73 12.99 -18.74
C THR A 231 -15.04 12.45 -17.32
N GLY A 232 -16.29 12.58 -16.85
CA GLY A 232 -16.68 12.27 -15.46
C GLY A 232 -17.76 11.20 -15.26
N ILE A 233 -18.29 11.11 -14.03
CA ILE A 233 -19.39 10.23 -13.62
C ILE A 233 -20.73 10.86 -14.01
N PHE A 234 -21.47 10.31 -14.98
CA PHE A 234 -22.70 10.95 -15.46
C PHE A 234 -23.93 10.69 -14.60
N SER A 235 -23.97 9.57 -13.87
CA SER A 235 -25.10 9.27 -12.98
C SER A 235 -24.72 8.26 -11.91
N TYR A 236 -25.45 8.25 -10.81
CA TYR A 236 -25.44 7.11 -9.90
C TYR A 236 -26.87 6.87 -9.40
N TYR A 237 -27.18 5.62 -9.06
CA TYR A 237 -28.40 5.31 -8.33
C TYR A 237 -28.17 4.16 -7.36
N LYS A 238 -28.86 4.23 -6.21
CA LYS A 238 -28.88 3.16 -5.23
C LYS A 238 -30.16 2.34 -5.43
N LYS A 239 -30.03 1.03 -5.55
CA LYS A 239 -31.16 0.08 -5.53
C LYS A 239 -30.80 -1.05 -4.57
N GLU A 240 -31.51 -1.11 -3.45
CA GLU A 240 -31.26 -2.08 -2.36
C GLU A 240 -29.80 -2.03 -1.88
N ASP A 241 -29.07 -3.15 -1.96
CA ASP A 241 -27.66 -3.30 -1.57
C ASP A 241 -26.69 -2.90 -2.69
N TYR A 242 -27.15 -2.30 -3.78
CA TYR A 242 -26.28 -1.96 -4.92
C TYR A 242 -26.20 -0.46 -5.14
N LEU A 243 -24.96 0.02 -5.31
CA LEU A 243 -24.65 1.31 -5.90
C LEU A 243 -24.28 1.08 -7.36
N VAL A 244 -25.02 1.70 -8.27
CA VAL A 244 -24.72 1.68 -9.70
C VAL A 244 -24.17 3.04 -10.09
N ILE A 245 -22.99 3.07 -10.71
CA ILE A 245 -22.29 4.29 -11.13
C ILE A 245 -22.13 4.25 -12.64
N GLY A 246 -22.67 5.25 -13.33
CA GLY A 246 -22.46 5.49 -14.75
C GLY A 246 -21.26 6.39 -15.00
N LEU A 247 -20.28 5.95 -15.80
CA LEU A 247 -19.12 6.74 -16.21
C LEU A 247 -19.24 7.19 -17.67
N ALA A 248 -18.66 8.33 -18.02
CA ALA A 248 -18.68 8.79 -19.41
C ALA A 248 -17.73 7.98 -20.29
N ASP A 249 -18.04 7.92 -21.60
CA ASP A 249 -17.30 7.19 -22.64
C ASP A 249 -15.81 7.58 -22.74
N PHE A 250 -15.43 8.75 -22.23
CA PHE A 250 -14.07 9.29 -22.26
C PHE A 250 -13.41 9.33 -20.88
N PHE A 251 -13.56 8.25 -20.10
CA PHE A 251 -12.83 8.11 -18.85
C PHE A 251 -11.37 7.71 -19.12
N ASP A 252 -10.49 8.71 -19.20
CA ASP A 252 -9.06 8.53 -19.53
C ASP A 252 -8.17 8.23 -18.31
N ARG A 253 -8.75 8.09 -17.10
CA ARG A 253 -8.02 7.80 -15.87
C ARG A 253 -7.96 6.29 -15.61
N ASP A 254 -6.84 5.81 -15.08
CA ASP A 254 -6.63 4.38 -14.75
C ASP A 254 -7.45 3.92 -13.53
N ARG A 255 -7.92 4.85 -12.70
CA ARG A 255 -8.60 4.57 -11.42
C ARG A 255 -9.72 5.56 -11.11
N ILE A 256 -10.72 5.11 -10.38
CA ILE A 256 -11.79 5.91 -9.77
C ILE A 256 -11.73 5.71 -8.27
N GLU A 257 -11.66 6.81 -7.52
CA GLU A 257 -11.80 6.80 -6.06
C GLU A 257 -13.25 7.08 -5.69
N ILE A 258 -13.83 6.24 -4.82
CA ILE A 258 -15.19 6.35 -4.31
C ILE A 258 -15.14 6.24 -2.79
N THR A 259 -15.35 7.35 -2.10
CA THR A 259 -15.38 7.35 -0.63
C THR A 259 -16.81 7.11 -0.13
N LEU A 260 -17.05 5.97 0.52
CA LEU A 260 -18.25 5.74 1.33
C LEU A 260 -17.94 6.12 2.77
N ARG A 261 -18.98 6.25 3.61
CA ARG A 261 -18.82 6.67 5.00
C ARG A 261 -17.88 5.68 5.73
N ASN A 262 -16.63 6.11 5.94
CA ASN A 262 -15.50 5.37 6.52
C ASN A 262 -14.81 4.33 5.61
N MET A 263 -15.01 4.38 4.29
CA MET A 263 -14.37 3.47 3.35
C MET A 263 -13.92 4.22 2.09
N LEU A 264 -12.64 4.12 1.72
CA LEU A 264 -12.15 4.58 0.42
C LEU A 264 -12.09 3.39 -0.55
N MET A 265 -12.87 3.40 -1.61
CA MET A 265 -12.82 2.37 -2.65
C MET A 265 -12.02 2.87 -3.86
N LEU A 266 -11.04 2.09 -4.29
CA LEU A 266 -10.29 2.31 -5.53
C LEU A 266 -10.75 1.30 -6.59
N VAL A 267 -11.39 1.78 -7.65
CA VAL A 267 -11.81 0.94 -8.79
C VAL A 267 -10.84 1.16 -9.94
N ARG A 268 -10.21 0.10 -10.45
CA ARG A 268 -9.32 0.17 -11.62
C ARG A 268 -10.12 0.07 -12.93
N LYS A 269 -9.64 0.76 -13.97
CA LYS A 269 -10.28 0.83 -15.29
C LYS A 269 -10.41 -0.53 -16.00
N ASP A 270 -9.45 -1.43 -15.78
CA ASP A 270 -9.45 -2.80 -16.33
C ASP A 270 -10.58 -3.69 -15.77
N ALA A 271 -11.16 -3.33 -14.63
CA ALA A 271 -12.34 -4.01 -14.07
C ALA A 271 -13.67 -3.59 -14.74
N ILE A 272 -13.65 -2.58 -15.62
CA ILE A 272 -14.83 -1.98 -16.25
C ILE A 272 -14.90 -2.48 -17.69
N ALA A 273 -15.81 -3.42 -17.98
CA ALA A 273 -15.93 -4.03 -19.30
C ALA A 273 -16.32 -3.00 -20.39
N ASN A 274 -15.75 -3.21 -21.59
CA ASN A 274 -15.69 -2.29 -22.75
C ASN A 274 -17.01 -1.93 -23.46
N SER A 275 -18.16 -2.00 -22.81
CA SER A 275 -19.42 -1.62 -23.47
C SER A 275 -20.48 -1.28 -22.43
N MET A 276 -20.80 0.01 -22.35
CA MET A 276 -21.61 0.68 -21.32
C MET A 276 -20.97 0.71 -19.93
N HIS A 277 -20.52 1.90 -19.56
CA HIS A 277 -19.77 2.23 -18.35
C HIS A 277 -20.62 2.23 -17.07
N LEU A 278 -21.28 1.11 -16.75
CA LEU A 278 -22.01 0.95 -15.50
C LEU A 278 -21.20 0.05 -14.56
N ILE A 279 -20.71 0.62 -13.46
CA ILE A 279 -20.15 -0.14 -12.35
C ILE A 279 -21.27 -0.47 -11.39
N LYS A 280 -21.54 -1.76 -11.17
CA LYS A 280 -22.41 -2.23 -10.10
C LYS A 280 -21.55 -2.67 -8.91
N ILE A 281 -21.67 -1.93 -7.82
CA ILE A 281 -20.98 -2.19 -6.57
C ILE A 281 -22.02 -2.75 -5.60
N LYS A 282 -21.82 -3.99 -5.13
CA LYS A 282 -22.59 -4.49 -4.00
C LYS A 282 -22.05 -3.86 -2.72
N LEU A 283 -22.84 -2.99 -2.12
CA LEU A 283 -22.56 -2.41 -0.82
C LEU A 283 -22.87 -3.46 0.25
N PRO A 284 -21.95 -3.68 1.21
CA PRO A 284 -22.26 -4.51 2.35
C PRO A 284 -23.41 -3.88 3.20
N PRO A 285 -24.27 -4.68 3.85
CA PRO A 285 -25.51 -4.22 4.49
C PRO A 285 -25.34 -3.08 5.50
N GLU A 286 -24.18 -2.99 6.14
CA GLU A 286 -23.83 -1.99 7.14
C GLU A 286 -23.45 -0.62 6.55
N TYR A 287 -23.20 -0.53 5.24
CA TYR A 287 -22.81 0.72 4.59
C TYR A 287 -24.01 1.45 3.98
N ARG A 288 -24.17 2.73 4.34
CA ARG A 288 -25.18 3.63 3.77
C ARG A 288 -24.53 4.65 2.84
N PHE A 289 -25.12 4.81 1.66
CA PHE A 289 -24.78 5.84 0.70
C PHE A 289 -25.59 7.11 1.01
N ASP A 290 -24.89 8.21 1.32
CA ASP A 290 -25.51 9.45 1.83
C ASP A 290 -25.41 10.64 0.82
N GLY A 291 -24.69 10.53 -0.31
CA GLY A 291 -24.61 11.56 -1.39
C GLY A 291 -23.22 11.76 -2.05
N ILE A 292 -23.10 12.67 -3.03
CA ILE A 292 -21.84 13.11 -3.69
C ILE A 292 -21.67 14.64 -3.55
N LYS A 293 -20.43 15.15 -3.35
CA LYS A 293 -20.13 16.60 -3.27
C LYS A 293 -18.87 16.95 -4.08
N GLU A 294 -18.90 18.03 -4.86
CA GLU A 294 -17.75 18.51 -5.66
C GLU A 294 -16.77 19.33 -4.80
N SER A 295 -15.46 19.12 -4.97
CA SER A 295 -14.42 20.08 -4.59
C SER A 295 -13.76 20.65 -5.84
N GLY A 296 -13.80 21.97 -6.01
CA GLY A 296 -13.35 22.67 -7.20
C GLY A 296 -11.86 22.44 -7.53
N LEU A 297 -11.62 22.13 -8.81
CA LEU A 297 -10.46 22.44 -9.65
C LEU A 297 -9.16 22.85 -8.93
N LYS A 298 -8.27 21.89 -8.69
CA LYS A 298 -6.82 22.02 -8.95
C LYS A 298 -6.15 20.63 -9.06
N PRO A 299 -5.37 20.36 -10.13
CA PRO A 299 -4.90 19.02 -10.46
C PRO A 299 -3.52 18.71 -9.85
N GLU A 300 -3.46 18.14 -8.65
CA GLU A 300 -2.26 17.39 -8.20
C GLU A 300 -2.58 16.11 -7.39
N THR A 301 -3.85 15.76 -7.20
CA THR A 301 -4.27 14.49 -6.58
C THR A 301 -5.49 13.96 -7.34
N ASP A 302 -5.28 12.93 -8.15
CA ASP A 302 -6.36 12.24 -8.88
C ASP A 302 -7.24 11.45 -7.88
N GLY A 303 -8.47 11.91 -7.66
CA GLY A 303 -9.48 11.24 -6.82
C GLY A 303 -10.76 12.07 -6.65
N PHE A 304 -11.94 11.42 -6.63
CA PHE A 304 -13.23 12.06 -6.29
C PHE A 304 -13.47 11.92 -4.79
N TYR A 305 -13.63 13.04 -4.08
CA TYR A 305 -13.83 13.07 -2.63
C TYR A 305 -15.32 13.12 -2.28
N ILE A 306 -15.75 12.29 -1.33
CA ILE A 306 -17.11 12.35 -0.76
C ILE A 306 -16.97 12.62 0.74
N HIS A 307 -17.50 13.75 1.22
CA HIS A 307 -17.66 14.03 2.64
C HIS A 307 -19.02 14.67 2.99
N LYS A 308 -19.43 14.37 4.22
CA LYS A 308 -20.71 14.56 4.92
C LYS A 308 -21.05 16.05 5.21
N LEU A 309 -22.32 16.35 5.53
CA LEU A 309 -22.66 17.49 6.40
C LEU A 309 -22.33 17.15 7.85
#